data_AF-A0A369R7V9-F1
#
_entry.id   AF-A0A369R7V9-F1
#
_cell.length_a   1.000
_cell.length_b   1.000
_cell.length_c   1.000
_cell.angle_alpha   90.00
_cell.angle_beta   90.00
_cell.angle_gamma   90.00
#
_symmetry.space_group_name_H-M   'P 1'
#
loop_
_entity.id
_entity.type
_entity.pdbx_description
1 polymer ?
#
loop_
_entity_poly.entity_id
_entity_poly.type
_entity_poly.pdbx_seq_one_letter_code
_entity_poly.pdbx_strand_id
1 'polypeptide(L)'
;MKPDGSLAVYRDGMTKQGIASAVARAAQAFPAMSEEQLDILTDRMIENRFTDMQALDAVNHVIDTYEGWGKQPNIANFISFDVQVKTYTHRQVCAEDLWEAVEAIDVGQQKPRWAKKEDIERYKLKRWNRRGA
;
A
#
# COMPACT_ATOMS: atom_id res chain seq x y z
N MET A 1 10.21 -9.75 4.66
CA MET A 1 9.74 -8.97 5.81
C MET A 1 10.82 -7.93 6.12
N LYS A 2 10.46 -6.66 6.35
CA LYS A 2 11.33 -5.77 7.12
C LYS A 2 11.34 -6.26 8.59
N PRO A 3 12.34 -5.95 9.41
CA PRO A 3 12.45 -6.47 10.77
C PRO A 3 11.27 -6.13 11.71
N ASP A 4 10.39 -5.22 11.32
CA ASP A 4 9.31 -4.64 12.13
C ASP A 4 7.96 -5.39 12.08
N GLY A 5 7.85 -6.48 11.31
CA GLY A 5 6.59 -7.23 11.21
C GLY A 5 5.55 -6.62 10.27
N SER A 6 5.94 -5.69 9.40
CA SER A 6 5.12 -5.21 8.27
C SER A 6 4.88 -6.32 7.23
N LEU A 7 3.62 -6.47 6.80
CA LEU A 7 3.23 -7.40 5.74
C LEU A 7 3.27 -6.69 4.39
N ALA A 8 3.86 -7.33 3.37
CA ALA A 8 3.71 -6.85 2.00
C ALA A 8 2.25 -7.03 1.55
N VAL A 9 1.58 -5.88 1.39
CA VAL A 9 0.15 -5.74 1.09
C VAL A 9 -0.14 -6.06 -0.37
N TYR A 10 0.75 -5.67 -1.28
CA TYR A 10 0.54 -5.73 -2.72
C TYR A 10 0.91 -7.08 -3.35
N ARG A 11 0.15 -7.49 -4.38
CA ARG A 11 0.27 -8.81 -5.05
C ARG A 11 0.20 -8.78 -6.56
N ASP A 12 -0.16 -7.65 -7.11
CA ASP A 12 -0.06 -7.37 -8.52
C ASP A 12 1.40 -7.22 -8.94
N GLY A 13 1.66 -7.46 -10.22
CA GLY A 13 2.98 -7.23 -10.80
C GLY A 13 3.18 -5.75 -11.09
N MET A 14 4.44 -5.35 -11.22
CA MET A 14 4.78 -4.05 -11.79
C MET A 14 4.65 -4.12 -13.31
N THR A 15 3.86 -3.23 -13.91
CA THR A 15 3.78 -3.04 -15.36
C THR A 15 4.16 -1.61 -15.74
N LYS A 16 4.77 -1.44 -16.92
CA LYS A 16 5.10 -0.10 -17.43
C LYS A 16 3.85 0.78 -17.55
N GLN A 17 2.72 0.19 -17.93
CA GLN A 17 1.46 0.91 -18.09
C GLN A 17 0.84 1.33 -16.75
N GLY A 18 0.93 0.48 -15.72
CA GLY A 18 0.42 0.81 -14.39
C GLY A 18 1.16 1.96 -13.74
N ILE A 19 2.50 1.90 -13.77
CA ILE A 19 3.34 3.02 -13.28
C ILE A 19 3.08 4.30 -14.08
N ALA A 20 3.04 4.23 -15.42
CA ALA A 20 2.76 5.39 -16.26
C ALA A 20 1.37 6.00 -15.98
N SER A 21 0.36 5.17 -15.73
CA SER A 21 -0.99 5.62 -15.36
C SER A 21 -1.00 6.36 -14.02
N ALA A 22 -0.29 5.84 -13.02
CA ALA A 22 -0.16 6.49 -11.72
C ALA A 22 0.57 7.84 -11.84
N VAL A 23 1.68 7.89 -12.58
CA VAL A 23 2.45 9.14 -12.78
C VAL A 23 1.67 10.16 -13.60
N ALA A 24 0.92 9.73 -14.63
CA ALA A 24 0.02 10.61 -15.37
C ALA A 24 -1.06 11.24 -14.47
N ARG A 25 -1.55 10.50 -13.48
CA ARG A 25 -2.49 11.02 -12.47
C ARG A 25 -1.84 12.06 -11.57
N ALA A 26 -0.58 11.85 -11.16
CA ALA A 26 0.19 12.84 -10.41
C ALA A 26 0.40 14.12 -11.25
N ALA A 27 0.73 14.00 -12.53
CA ALA A 27 0.89 15.13 -13.44
C ALA A 27 -0.40 15.96 -13.59
N GLN A 28 -1.56 15.30 -13.66
CA GLN A 28 -2.86 15.98 -13.71
C GLN A 28 -3.19 16.72 -12.42
N ALA A 29 -2.87 16.14 -11.26
CA ALA A 29 -3.16 16.75 -9.96
C ALA A 29 -2.16 17.85 -9.57
N PHE A 30 -0.91 17.74 -10.03
CA PHE A 30 0.20 18.65 -9.71
C PHE A 30 0.84 19.21 -10.99
N PRO A 31 0.13 20.03 -11.77
CA PRO A 31 0.52 20.40 -13.14
C PRO A 31 1.81 21.22 -13.27
N ALA A 32 2.32 21.79 -12.18
CA ALA A 32 3.59 22.52 -12.18
C ALA A 32 4.81 21.59 -11.97
N MET A 33 4.62 20.28 -11.79
CA MET A 33 5.73 19.33 -11.74
C MET A 33 6.34 19.22 -13.14
N SER A 34 7.66 19.34 -13.24
CA SER A 34 8.34 19.24 -14.52
C SER A 34 8.34 17.81 -15.04
N GLU A 35 8.51 17.65 -16.35
CA GLU A 35 8.61 16.34 -17.00
C GLU A 35 9.76 15.51 -16.40
N GLU A 36 10.91 16.15 -16.14
CA GLU A 36 12.05 15.50 -15.50
C GLU A 36 11.75 15.02 -14.08
N GLN A 37 10.91 15.73 -13.32
CA GLN A 37 10.48 15.29 -12.00
C GLN A 37 9.56 14.06 -12.06
N LEU A 38 8.70 13.99 -13.08
CA LEU A 38 7.80 12.86 -13.32
C LEU A 38 8.56 11.62 -13.84
N ASP A 39 9.59 11.82 -14.66
CA ASP A 39 10.51 10.76 -15.09
C ASP A 39 11.27 10.18 -13.90
N ILE A 40 11.84 11.05 -13.05
CA ILE A 40 12.49 10.57 -11.82
C ILE A 40 11.48 9.87 -10.92
N LEU A 41 10.25 10.37 -10.78
CA LEU A 41 9.23 9.69 -9.99
C LEU A 41 8.96 8.26 -10.52
N THR A 42 8.86 8.11 -11.85
CA THR A 42 8.73 6.81 -12.51
C THR A 42 9.89 5.88 -12.16
N ASP A 43 11.12 6.34 -12.36
CA ASP A 43 12.33 5.56 -12.07
C ASP A 43 12.39 5.15 -10.60
N ARG A 44 12.07 6.07 -9.68
CA ARG A 44 12.07 5.78 -8.25
C ARG A 44 10.99 4.78 -7.86
N MET A 45 9.80 4.81 -8.47
CA MET A 45 8.77 3.80 -8.22
C MET A 45 9.23 2.41 -8.70
N ILE A 46 9.89 2.35 -9.87
CA ILE A 46 10.45 1.11 -10.42
C ILE A 46 11.57 0.56 -9.53
N GLU A 47 12.53 1.40 -9.14
CA GLU A 47 13.65 0.99 -8.27
C GLU A 47 13.20 0.52 -6.89
N ASN A 48 12.13 1.13 -6.35
CA ASN A 48 11.51 0.69 -5.10
C ASN A 48 10.55 -0.51 -5.26
N ARG A 49 10.44 -1.06 -6.47
CA ARG A 49 9.62 -2.24 -6.80
C ARG A 49 8.14 -2.06 -6.44
N PHE A 50 7.62 -0.86 -6.70
CA PHE A 50 6.19 -0.61 -6.54
C PHE A 50 5.41 -1.53 -7.47
N THR A 51 4.29 -2.05 -6.99
CA THR A 51 3.29 -2.65 -7.86
C THR A 51 2.41 -1.57 -8.48
N ASP A 52 1.59 -1.92 -9.46
CA ASP A 52 0.69 -0.96 -10.12
C ASP A 52 -0.31 -0.32 -9.12
N MET A 53 -0.88 -1.14 -8.24
CA MET A 53 -1.76 -0.70 -7.15
C MET A 53 -1.00 0.14 -6.13
N GLN A 54 0.24 -0.23 -5.78
CA GLN A 54 1.05 0.54 -4.84
C GLN A 54 1.39 1.94 -5.38
N ALA A 55 1.74 2.03 -6.65
CA ALA A 55 2.00 3.31 -7.31
C ALA A 55 0.75 4.18 -7.37
N LEU A 56 -0.40 3.60 -7.72
CA LEU A 56 -1.65 4.33 -7.76
C LEU A 56 -2.09 4.81 -6.37
N ASP A 57 -2.02 3.95 -5.36
CA ASP A 57 -2.36 4.31 -3.98
C ASP A 57 -1.41 5.38 -3.42
N ALA A 58 -0.11 5.29 -3.70
CA ALA A 58 0.86 6.29 -3.29
C ALA A 58 0.52 7.67 -3.87
N VAL A 59 0.20 7.73 -5.16
CA VAL A 59 -0.21 8.98 -5.82
C VAL A 59 -1.50 9.52 -5.24
N ASN A 60 -2.53 8.67 -5.09
CA ASN A 60 -3.82 9.09 -4.53
C ASN A 60 -3.66 9.59 -3.09
N HIS A 61 -2.83 8.94 -2.28
CA HIS A 61 -2.56 9.38 -0.92
C HIS A 61 -1.95 10.78 -0.89
N VAL A 62 -0.98 11.07 -1.77
CA VAL A 62 -0.41 12.41 -1.88
C VAL A 62 -1.47 13.41 -2.35
N ILE A 63 -2.31 13.06 -3.33
CA ILE A 63 -3.41 13.94 -3.77
C ILE A 63 -4.36 14.28 -2.62
N ASP A 64 -4.73 13.29 -1.80
CA ASP A 64 -5.73 13.45 -0.75
C ASP A 64 -5.19 14.18 0.49
N THR A 65 -3.88 14.06 0.77
CA THR A 65 -3.28 14.50 2.05
C THR A 65 -2.27 15.63 1.91
N TYR A 66 -1.85 15.98 0.70
CA TYR A 66 -0.84 17.01 0.50
C TYR A 66 -1.42 18.40 0.78
N GLU A 67 -1.09 18.96 1.93
CA GLU A 67 -1.54 20.29 2.36
C GLU A 67 -0.76 21.45 1.73
N GLY A 68 0.36 21.14 1.05
CA GLY A 68 1.07 22.00 0.10
C GLY A 68 0.86 23.50 0.23
N TRP A 69 1.40 24.12 1.29
CA TRP A 69 1.35 25.56 1.59
C TRP A 69 2.05 26.41 0.50
N GLY A 70 1.53 26.41 -0.72
CA GLY A 70 2.10 27.04 -1.92
C GLY A 70 3.32 26.32 -2.52
N LYS A 71 3.57 25.06 -2.15
CA LYS A 71 4.69 24.25 -2.66
C LYS A 71 4.16 23.05 -3.44
N GLN A 72 5.05 22.45 -4.23
CA GLN A 72 4.77 21.19 -4.91
C GLN A 72 5.22 20.00 -4.07
N PRO A 73 4.52 18.85 -4.18
CA PRO A 73 5.01 17.62 -3.58
C PRO A 73 6.33 17.25 -4.25
N ASN A 74 7.27 16.76 -3.46
CA ASN A 74 8.52 16.20 -3.97
C ASN A 74 8.40 14.68 -4.14
N ILE A 75 9.38 14.08 -4.81
CA ILE A 75 9.38 12.62 -5.05
C ILE A 75 9.26 11.82 -3.74
N ALA A 76 9.85 12.30 -2.64
CA ALA A 76 9.78 11.64 -1.34
C ALA A 76 8.35 11.54 -0.80
N ASN A 77 7.47 12.50 -1.11
CA ASN A 77 6.06 12.43 -0.71
C ASN A 77 5.36 11.20 -1.32
N PHE A 78 5.74 10.79 -2.52
CA PHE A 78 5.16 9.63 -3.20
C PHE A 78 5.84 8.32 -2.77
N ILE A 79 7.17 8.27 -2.76
CA ILE A 79 7.89 7.00 -2.51
C ILE A 79 7.94 6.60 -1.03
N SER A 80 7.69 7.53 -0.11
CA SER A 80 7.59 7.23 1.33
C SER A 80 6.29 6.52 1.71
N PHE A 81 5.38 6.34 0.76
CA PHE A 81 4.13 5.64 0.96
C PHE A 81 4.35 4.18 1.37
N ASP A 82 3.99 3.88 2.62
CA ASP A 82 4.02 2.55 3.22
C ASP A 82 2.59 2.18 3.61
N VAL A 83 2.04 1.12 3.01
CA VAL A 83 0.71 0.65 3.42
C VAL A 83 0.83 -0.22 4.65
N GLN A 84 0.42 0.36 5.77
CA GLN A 84 0.27 -0.36 7.02
C GLN A 84 -1.18 -0.81 7.18
N VAL A 85 -1.43 -2.11 6.99
CA VAL A 85 -2.72 -2.69 7.35
C VAL A 85 -2.72 -2.97 8.85
N LYS A 86 -3.71 -2.41 9.56
CA LYS A 86 -3.91 -2.72 10.97
C LYS A 86 -4.29 -4.19 11.12
N THR A 87 -3.48 -4.93 11.88
CA THR A 87 -3.76 -6.33 12.20
C THR A 87 -4.02 -6.50 13.69
N TYR A 88 -4.90 -7.44 14.02
CA TYR A 88 -5.29 -7.78 15.37
C TYR A 88 -4.69 -9.12 15.75
N THR A 89 -4.28 -9.24 17.01
CA THR A 89 -3.94 -10.52 17.63
C THR A 89 -5.20 -11.23 18.11
N HIS A 90 -5.13 -12.55 18.30
CA HIS A 90 -6.24 -13.33 18.86
C HIS A 90 -6.79 -12.72 20.16
N ARG A 91 -5.90 -12.24 21.05
CA ARG A 91 -6.29 -11.62 22.32
C ARG A 91 -7.11 -10.34 22.10
N GLN A 92 -6.75 -9.51 21.12
CA GLN A 92 -7.48 -8.29 20.79
C GLN A 92 -8.84 -8.61 20.17
N VAL A 93 -8.90 -9.58 19.26
CA VAL A 93 -10.17 -10.02 18.67
C VAL A 93 -11.13 -10.56 19.75
N CYS A 94 -10.62 -11.33 20.73
CA CYS A 94 -11.43 -11.77 21.87
C CYS A 94 -11.89 -10.61 22.77
N ALA A 95 -11.00 -9.66 23.07
CA ALA A 95 -11.30 -8.59 24.01
C ALA A 95 -12.30 -7.57 23.45
N GLU A 96 -12.25 -7.34 22.14
CA GLU A 96 -13.07 -6.35 21.43
C GLU A 96 -14.24 -7.00 20.65
N ASP A 97 -14.43 -8.32 20.77
CA ASP A 97 -15.46 -9.14 20.09
C ASP A 97 -15.57 -8.88 18.57
N LEU A 98 -14.42 -8.85 17.89
CA LEU A 98 -14.33 -8.43 16.48
C LEU A 98 -14.58 -9.55 15.46
N TRP A 99 -14.94 -10.76 15.91
CA TRP A 99 -14.96 -11.99 15.09
C TRP A 99 -15.80 -11.88 13.81
N GLU A 100 -16.88 -11.11 13.83
CA GLU A 100 -17.75 -10.90 12.67
C GLU A 100 -17.13 -9.96 11.61
N ALA A 101 -16.29 -9.02 12.04
CA ALA A 101 -15.72 -7.98 11.18
C ALA A 101 -14.35 -8.33 10.60
N VAL A 102 -13.67 -9.33 11.17
CA VAL A 102 -12.28 -9.67 10.82
C VAL A 102 -12.14 -11.09 10.32
N GLU A 103 -11.18 -11.31 9.43
CA GLU A 103 -10.79 -12.64 8.94
C GLU A 103 -9.31 -12.89 9.19
N ALA A 104 -8.98 -14.18 9.39
CA ALA A 104 -7.61 -14.60 9.61
C ALA A 104 -6.80 -14.51 8.31
N ILE A 105 -5.65 -13.85 8.38
CA ILE A 105 -4.69 -13.66 7.30
C ILE A 105 -3.36 -14.34 7.61
N ASP A 106 -2.73 -14.83 6.55
CA ASP A 106 -1.38 -15.34 6.54
C ASP A 106 -0.40 -14.17 6.47
N VAL A 107 0.38 -14.05 7.54
CA VAL A 107 1.42 -13.04 7.69
C VAL A 107 2.84 -13.59 7.56
N GLY A 108 3.00 -14.82 7.05
CA GLY A 108 4.30 -15.50 6.96
C GLY A 108 4.85 -15.95 8.32
N GLN A 109 3.99 -16.05 9.35
CA GLN A 109 4.33 -16.57 10.67
C GLN A 109 3.63 -17.91 10.89
N GLN A 110 4.05 -18.67 11.91
CA GLN A 110 3.38 -19.91 12.31
C GLN A 110 1.96 -19.70 12.85
N LYS A 111 1.56 -18.45 13.11
CA LYS A 111 0.25 -18.09 13.65
C LYS A 111 -0.40 -17.01 12.76
N PRO A 112 -1.72 -17.08 12.55
CA PRO A 112 -2.43 -16.05 11.82
C PRO A 112 -2.47 -14.73 12.60
N ARG A 113 -2.69 -13.65 11.87
CA ARG A 113 -3.27 -12.42 12.43
C ARG A 113 -4.64 -12.18 11.81
N TRP A 114 -5.40 -11.23 12.35
CA TRP A 114 -6.72 -10.90 11.84
C TRP A 114 -6.70 -9.50 11.24
N ALA A 115 -7.34 -9.31 10.10
CA ALA A 115 -7.54 -8.01 9.47
C ALA A 115 -9.02 -7.84 9.14
N LYS A 116 -9.48 -6.59 9.00
CA LYS A 116 -10.87 -6.34 8.59
C LYS A 116 -11.13 -6.96 7.22
N LYS A 117 -12.34 -7.49 7.01
CA LYS A 117 -12.75 -8.06 5.72
C LYS A 117 -12.58 -7.06 4.56
N GLU A 118 -12.89 -5.79 4.82
CA GLU A 118 -12.71 -4.67 3.89
C GLU A 118 -11.24 -4.51 3.47
N ASP A 119 -10.33 -4.49 4.45
CA ASP A 119 -8.89 -4.37 4.20
C ASP A 119 -8.35 -5.59 3.46
N ILE A 120 -8.84 -6.79 3.78
CA ILE A 120 -8.45 -8.02 3.08
C ILE A 120 -8.82 -7.96 1.61
N GLU A 121 -10.02 -7.47 1.29
CA GLU A 121 -10.47 -7.35 -0.09
C GLU A 121 -9.79 -6.19 -0.83
N ARG A 122 -9.62 -5.04 -0.16
CA ARG A 122 -8.94 -3.85 -0.70
C ARG A 122 -7.49 -4.14 -1.05
N TYR A 123 -6.81 -4.85 -0.16
CA TYR A 123 -5.38 -5.13 -0.26
C TYR A 123 -5.08 -6.55 -0.73
N LYS A 124 -6.09 -7.33 -1.09
CA LYS A 124 -5.96 -8.73 -1.55
C LYS A 124 -5.08 -9.59 -0.66
N LEU A 125 -5.24 -9.47 0.66
CA LEU A 125 -4.45 -10.20 1.67
C LEU A 125 -4.71 -11.72 1.60
N LYS A 126 -3.76 -12.54 2.06
CA LYS A 126 -3.84 -14.02 1.91
C LYS A 126 -4.59 -14.50 3.12
N ARG A 127 -5.73 -15.14 2.89
CA ARG A 127 -6.46 -15.80 3.98
C ARG A 127 -5.59 -16.90 4.56
N TRP A 128 -5.56 -17.00 5.88
CA TRP A 128 -4.86 -18.07 6.57
C TRP A 128 -5.53 -19.40 6.24
N ASN A 129 -4.81 -20.28 5.55
CA ASN A 129 -5.32 -21.60 5.21
C ASN A 129 -4.70 -22.63 6.15
N ARG A 130 -5.48 -23.12 7.12
CA ARG A 130 -5.02 -24.09 8.13
C ARG A 130 -4.74 -25.49 7.54
N ARG A 131 -5.02 -25.70 6.25
CA ARG A 131 -4.81 -26.97 5.52
C ARG A 131 -3.43 -26.96 4.85
N GLY A 132 -2.41 -27.30 5.61
CA GLY A 132 -1.03 -27.39 5.13
C GLY A 132 -0.02 -27.67 6.24
N ALA A 133 -0.44 -28.41 7.26
CA ALA A 133 0.44 -29.06 8.24
C ALA A 133 0.39 -30.56 7.97
#